data_AF-A0A497SW55-F1
#
_entry.id   AF-A0A497SW55-F1
#
_cell.length_a   1.000
_cell.length_b   1.000
_cell.length_c   1.000
_cell.angle_alpha   90.00
_cell.angle_beta   90.00
_cell.angle_gamma   90.00
#
_symmetry.space_group_name_H-M   'P 1'
#
loop_
_entity.id
_entity.type
_entity.pdbx_description
1 polymer ?
#
loop_
_entity_poly.entity_id
_entity_poly.type
_entity_poly.pdbx_seq_one_letter_code
_entity_poly.pdbx_strand_id
1 'polypeptide(L)'
;MRRVPILFILLFTSAFLFAEETEVEAEPNVRIAPPVSIMAMDNPSDEGGVVVVSWEPSPTPGIEWYEICRKLGEEDWVFVKKVRARETSFMDAVPDNVPVYYKIRAIDAEGNPSSFIETTQPAIATPQWFDTHKANVLIAVVIFVAAILMYLRMARTGKELFLRRIAGLDALDEAVGRATEMGRPILYVPGLSSMADVATIAAINILGPVAKKAAEYEAPLIVPNRDPIVMTVAQQVVKEAYTEAGRPDAYNPDSVFFVTDGQFAYAAAVDGIMVRERPATNLFMGMFYAESLILAETGNSTGAIQIAGTDAVAQLPFFVVACDYTIIGEELYATSAYLSREPKLLGTLKAQDFGKLIILSLLVLGSALGILGSTWIVNLLSI
;
A
#
# COMPACT_ATOMS: atom_id res chain seq x y z
N MET A 1 -45.46 51.41 8.51
CA MET A 1 -46.66 51.69 9.34
C MET A 1 -47.13 50.37 9.90
N ARG A 2 -46.89 50.12 11.20
CA ARG A 2 -47.82 50.32 12.33
C ARG A 2 -48.92 49.24 12.35
N ARG A 3 -49.24 48.52 13.42
CA ARG A 3 -48.80 48.42 14.82
C ARG A 3 -49.60 47.23 15.40
N VAL A 4 -48.97 46.35 16.16
CA VAL A 4 -49.56 45.67 17.32
C VAL A 4 -49.46 46.66 18.52
N PRO A 5 -50.07 46.52 19.72
CA PRO A 5 -51.25 45.80 20.25
C PRO A 5 -52.27 46.75 20.93
N ILE A 6 -53.43 46.26 21.40
CA ILE A 6 -54.10 46.83 22.60
C ILE A 6 -54.61 45.70 23.50
N LEU A 7 -54.06 45.71 24.72
CA LEU A 7 -54.48 45.03 25.93
C LEU A 7 -55.67 45.78 26.54
N PHE A 8 -56.72 45.10 27.02
CA PHE A 8 -57.58 45.65 28.07
C PHE A 8 -58.11 44.55 29.00
N ILE A 9 -57.81 44.73 30.28
CA ILE A 9 -58.28 44.01 31.46
C ILE A 9 -59.43 44.81 32.09
N LEU A 10 -60.47 44.15 32.58
CA LEU A 10 -61.33 44.51 33.74
C LEU A 10 -62.35 43.35 33.94
N LEU A 11 -62.17 42.47 34.94
CA LEU A 11 -62.63 42.54 36.34
C LEU A 11 -64.11 42.13 36.56
N PHE A 12 -64.25 40.91 37.12
CA PHE A 12 -65.16 40.43 38.18
C PHE A 12 -66.66 40.79 38.18
N THR A 13 -67.52 39.76 38.24
CA THR A 13 -68.36 39.45 39.43
C THR A 13 -69.13 38.12 39.28
N SER A 14 -68.85 37.20 40.22
CA SER A 14 -69.72 36.25 40.92
C SER A 14 -70.87 35.53 40.20
N ALA A 15 -70.77 34.19 40.11
CA ALA A 15 -71.80 33.30 40.65
C ALA A 15 -71.14 31.95 41.02
N PHE A 16 -71.03 31.71 42.32
CA PHE A 16 -70.76 30.41 42.91
C PHE A 16 -71.94 29.48 42.60
N LEU A 17 -71.67 28.32 42.01
CA LEU A 17 -72.52 27.14 42.12
C LEU A 17 -71.60 25.95 42.32
N PHE A 18 -71.65 25.42 43.53
CA PHE A 18 -71.03 24.17 43.94
C PHE A 18 -71.60 23.02 43.10
N ALA A 19 -70.71 22.28 42.45
CA ALA A 19 -70.90 20.87 42.18
C ALA A 19 -69.57 20.18 42.51
N GLU A 20 -69.63 19.33 43.52
CA GLU A 20 -68.54 18.57 44.10
C GLU A 20 -68.32 17.27 43.31
N GLU A 21 -67.05 16.90 43.20
CA GLU A 21 -66.46 15.59 42.85
C GLU A 21 -66.74 14.95 41.48
N THR A 22 -65.67 14.83 40.69
CA THR A 22 -64.90 13.57 40.66
C THR A 22 -63.57 13.79 39.93
N GLU A 23 -62.46 13.65 40.66
CA GLU A 23 -61.17 13.34 40.07
C GLU A 23 -61.29 12.00 39.32
N VAL A 24 -61.08 12.03 38.01
CA VAL A 24 -60.70 10.84 37.26
C VAL A 24 -59.31 11.13 36.69
N GLU A 25 -58.31 10.84 37.52
CA GLU A 25 -56.98 10.50 37.06
C GLU A 25 -57.09 9.24 36.20
N ALA A 26 -56.86 9.37 34.91
CA ALA A 26 -56.65 8.22 34.02
C ALA A 26 -55.64 8.65 32.96
N GLU A 27 -54.35 8.57 33.30
CA GLU A 27 -53.34 8.42 32.26
C GLU A 27 -53.63 7.11 31.50
N PRO A 28 -53.79 7.13 30.17
CA PRO A 28 -53.81 5.89 29.42
C PRO A 28 -52.37 5.40 29.36
N ASN A 29 -52.00 4.51 30.30
CA ASN A 29 -50.77 3.75 30.20
C ASN A 29 -50.94 2.76 29.02
N VAL A 30 -50.71 3.25 27.79
CA VAL A 30 -50.67 2.43 26.59
C VAL A 30 -49.53 1.45 26.81
N ARG A 31 -49.87 0.20 27.12
CA ARG A 31 -48.89 -0.85 27.38
C ARG A 31 -48.24 -1.22 26.06
N ILE A 32 -47.14 -0.54 25.73
CA ILE A 32 -46.33 -0.81 24.54
C ILE A 32 -45.76 -2.21 24.66
N ALA A 33 -46.03 -3.06 23.68
CA ALA A 33 -45.40 -4.37 23.60
C ALA A 33 -43.90 -4.22 23.33
N PRO A 34 -43.02 -5.00 23.97
CA PRO A 34 -41.60 -5.04 23.61
C PRO A 34 -41.40 -5.60 22.18
N PRO A 35 -40.17 -5.54 21.65
CA PRO A 35 -39.82 -6.36 20.48
C PRO A 35 -40.14 -7.84 20.74
N VAL A 36 -40.43 -8.59 19.68
CA VAL A 36 -40.93 -9.97 19.80
C VAL A 36 -39.80 -10.94 20.19
N SER A 37 -38.63 -10.78 19.59
CA SER A 37 -37.46 -11.62 19.85
C SER A 37 -36.17 -10.83 19.64
N ILE A 38 -35.08 -11.26 20.29
CA ILE A 38 -33.74 -10.71 20.12
C ILE A 38 -32.75 -11.85 19.93
N MET A 39 -31.86 -11.70 18.96
CA MET A 39 -30.78 -12.64 18.65
C MET A 39 -29.47 -11.86 18.55
N ALA A 40 -28.43 -12.37 19.19
CA ALA A 40 -27.07 -11.85 19.07
C ALA A 40 -26.16 -13.01 18.68
N MET A 41 -25.30 -12.79 17.69
CA MET A 41 -24.41 -13.81 17.14
C MET A 41 -23.10 -13.18 16.70
N ASP A 42 -22.04 -13.99 16.74
CA ASP A 42 -20.74 -13.60 16.20
C ASP A 42 -20.89 -13.16 14.73
N ASN A 43 -20.13 -12.14 14.33
CA ASN A 43 -20.14 -11.70 12.95
C ASN A 43 -19.36 -12.71 12.10
N PRO A 44 -19.95 -13.28 11.04
CA PRO A 44 -19.24 -14.27 10.23
C PRO A 44 -18.12 -13.61 9.41
N SER A 45 -17.05 -14.36 9.19
CA SER A 45 -15.92 -14.00 8.31
C SER A 45 -15.22 -12.69 8.67
N ASP A 46 -14.94 -12.46 9.95
CA ASP A 46 -14.20 -11.28 10.39
C ASP A 46 -12.99 -11.62 11.29
N GLU A 47 -12.28 -10.57 11.67
CA GLU A 47 -11.10 -10.64 12.54
C GLU A 47 -11.49 -10.73 14.03
N GLY A 48 -12.78 -10.97 14.32
CA GLY A 48 -13.37 -10.86 15.64
C GLY A 48 -13.77 -9.43 15.98
N GLY A 49 -14.18 -9.24 17.23
CA GLY A 49 -14.50 -7.95 17.81
C GLY A 49 -15.87 -7.38 17.44
N VAL A 50 -16.70 -8.13 16.69
CA VAL A 50 -18.02 -7.67 16.27
C VAL A 50 -19.09 -8.72 16.59
N VAL A 51 -20.20 -8.28 17.19
CA VAL A 51 -21.41 -9.08 17.35
C VAL A 51 -22.54 -8.44 16.56
N VAL A 52 -23.23 -9.25 15.75
CA VAL A 52 -24.44 -8.85 15.04
C VAL A 52 -25.65 -9.12 15.93
N VAL A 53 -26.32 -8.03 16.32
CA VAL A 53 -27.57 -8.07 17.06
C VAL A 53 -28.72 -7.85 16.07
N SER A 54 -29.76 -8.65 16.16
CA SER A 54 -30.99 -8.51 15.37
C SER A 54 -32.21 -8.79 16.24
N TRP A 55 -33.33 -8.15 15.93
CA TRP A 55 -34.57 -8.32 16.67
C TRP A 55 -35.77 -8.22 15.75
N GLU A 56 -36.86 -8.87 16.17
CA GLU A 56 -38.15 -8.75 15.51
C GLU A 56 -38.90 -7.54 16.09
N PRO A 57 -39.42 -6.62 15.24
CA PRO A 57 -40.08 -5.40 15.68
C PRO A 57 -41.23 -5.62 16.66
N SER A 58 -41.50 -4.62 17.50
CA SER A 58 -42.70 -4.62 18.34
C SER A 58 -43.97 -4.62 17.47
N PRO A 59 -45.01 -5.39 17.82
CA PRO A 59 -46.30 -5.38 17.11
C PRO A 59 -47.11 -4.10 17.38
N THR A 60 -46.69 -3.25 18.32
CA THR A 60 -47.39 -2.00 18.65
C THR A 60 -47.17 -0.98 17.53
N PRO A 61 -48.21 -0.41 16.92
CA PRO A 61 -48.04 0.71 15.99
C PRO A 61 -47.48 1.95 16.68
N GLY A 62 -46.73 2.78 15.97
CA GLY A 62 -46.24 4.07 16.50
C GLY A 62 -44.90 4.02 17.23
N ILE A 63 -44.18 2.88 17.18
CA ILE A 63 -42.78 2.83 17.68
C ILE A 63 -41.91 3.73 16.81
N GLU A 64 -41.15 4.62 17.45
CA GLU A 64 -40.21 5.51 16.78
C GLU A 64 -38.75 5.05 16.97
N TRP A 65 -38.47 4.37 18.09
CA TRP A 65 -37.11 4.00 18.46
C TRP A 65 -37.00 2.64 19.15
N TYR A 66 -35.83 2.03 19.02
CA TYR A 66 -35.36 0.94 19.88
C TYR A 66 -34.17 1.41 20.71
N GLU A 67 -34.19 1.12 22.00
CA GLU A 67 -33.06 1.34 22.90
C GLU A 67 -32.36 0.02 23.18
N ILE A 68 -31.04 0.00 22.96
CA ILE A 68 -30.19 -1.19 23.06
C ILE A 68 -29.18 -0.99 24.19
N CYS A 69 -29.18 -1.93 25.14
CA CYS A 69 -28.18 -2.01 26.21
C CYS A 69 -27.41 -3.33 26.09
N ARG A 70 -26.15 -3.31 26.53
CA ARG A 70 -25.23 -4.44 26.52
C ARG A 70 -24.72 -4.72 27.93
N LYS A 71 -24.41 -5.99 28.20
CA LYS A 71 -23.66 -6.44 29.37
C LYS A 71 -22.51 -7.33 28.92
N LEU A 72 -21.30 -7.07 29.39
CA LEU A 72 -20.11 -7.89 29.13
C LEU A 72 -19.87 -8.81 30.33
N GLY A 73 -19.89 -10.13 30.14
CA GLY A 73 -19.71 -11.11 31.20
C GLY A 73 -20.66 -10.89 32.38
N GLU A 74 -20.08 -10.58 33.54
CA GLU A 74 -20.78 -10.29 34.80
C GLU A 74 -20.84 -8.79 35.13
N GLU A 75 -20.45 -7.90 34.22
CA GLU A 75 -20.52 -6.45 34.42
C GLU A 75 -21.98 -5.93 34.50
N ASP A 76 -22.14 -4.63 34.73
CA ASP A 76 -23.44 -3.97 34.72
C ASP A 76 -23.94 -3.70 33.29
N TRP A 77 -25.25 -3.49 33.15
CA TRP A 77 -25.86 -3.10 31.89
C TRP A 77 -25.46 -1.67 31.51
N VAL A 78 -24.86 -1.52 30.33
CA VAL A 78 -24.46 -0.23 29.77
C VAL A 78 -25.36 0.09 28.57
N PHE A 79 -25.82 1.34 28.48
CA PHE A 79 -26.50 1.83 27.29
C PHE A 79 -25.52 1.90 26.12
N VAL A 80 -25.87 1.27 25.00
CA VAL A 80 -25.02 1.26 23.80
C VAL A 80 -25.52 2.29 22.80
N LYS A 81 -26.78 2.16 22.36
CA LYS A 81 -27.30 2.96 21.27
C LYS A 81 -28.83 3.00 21.25
N LYS A 82 -29.37 4.06 20.67
CA LYS A 82 -30.76 4.20 20.28
C LYS A 82 -30.86 4.24 18.75
N VAL A 83 -31.67 3.37 18.16
CA VAL A 83 -31.83 3.22 16.70
C VAL A 83 -33.27 3.47 16.27
N ARG A 84 -33.48 3.87 15.01
CA ARG A 84 -34.82 4.15 14.49
C ARG A 84 -35.64 2.86 14.40
N ALA A 85 -36.97 2.95 14.52
CA ALA A 85 -37.86 1.78 14.44
C ALA A 85 -37.77 0.96 13.13
N ARG A 86 -37.27 1.56 12.04
CA ARG A 86 -36.99 0.88 10.77
C ARG A 86 -35.73 0.00 10.79
N GLU A 87 -34.84 0.22 11.76
CA GLU A 87 -33.64 -0.58 11.96
C GLU A 87 -34.00 -1.75 12.87
N THR A 88 -33.68 -2.96 12.41
CA THR A 88 -33.95 -4.22 13.13
C THR A 88 -32.68 -5.03 13.36
N SER A 89 -31.52 -4.43 13.08
CA SER A 89 -30.22 -5.02 13.31
C SER A 89 -29.17 -3.93 13.59
N PHE A 90 -28.16 -4.29 14.37
CA PHE A 90 -27.08 -3.44 14.82
C PHE A 90 -25.80 -4.28 14.95
N MET A 91 -24.68 -3.78 14.43
CA MET A 91 -23.36 -4.36 14.66
C MET A 91 -22.69 -3.65 15.83
N ASP A 92 -22.33 -4.40 16.86
CA ASP A 92 -21.68 -3.87 18.04
C ASP A 92 -20.20 -4.27 18.10
N ALA A 93 -19.33 -3.30 18.41
CA ALA A 93 -17.92 -3.55 18.65
C ALA A 93 -17.72 -3.98 20.11
N VAL A 94 -17.18 -5.19 20.30
CA VAL A 94 -17.02 -5.85 21.59
C VAL A 94 -15.62 -6.47 21.72
N PRO A 95 -15.11 -6.72 22.94
CA PRO A 95 -13.88 -7.48 23.11
C PRO A 95 -14.04 -8.93 22.66
N ASP A 96 -12.98 -9.50 22.08
CA ASP A 96 -12.94 -10.91 21.69
C ASP A 96 -13.04 -11.85 22.89
N ASN A 97 -13.69 -13.00 22.68
CA ASN A 97 -13.80 -14.10 23.65
C ASN A 97 -14.49 -13.71 24.97
N VAL A 98 -15.19 -12.57 25.02
CA VAL A 98 -15.99 -12.16 26.17
C VAL A 98 -17.47 -12.46 25.90
N PRO A 99 -18.18 -13.20 26.78
CA PRO A 99 -19.63 -13.38 26.67
C PRO A 99 -20.37 -12.05 26.73
N VAL A 100 -21.22 -11.77 25.75
CA VAL A 100 -21.98 -10.52 25.65
C VAL A 100 -23.47 -10.81 25.63
N TYR A 101 -24.21 -10.07 26.46
CA TYR A 101 -25.67 -10.11 26.52
C TYR A 101 -26.25 -8.77 26.05
N TYR A 102 -27.41 -8.82 25.42
CA TYR A 102 -28.13 -7.64 24.97
C TYR A 102 -29.53 -7.61 25.54
N LYS A 103 -30.03 -6.39 25.78
CA LYS A 103 -31.44 -6.16 26.02
C LYS A 103 -31.95 -4.98 25.22
N ILE A 104 -33.16 -5.11 24.72
CA ILE A 104 -33.79 -4.12 23.83
C ILE A 104 -35.20 -3.82 24.31
N ARG A 105 -35.60 -2.55 24.21
CA ARG A 105 -36.99 -2.10 24.41
C ARG A 105 -37.43 -1.15 23.29
N ALA A 106 -38.72 -1.11 23.02
CA ALA A 106 -39.34 -0.20 22.08
C ALA A 106 -39.72 1.12 22.78
N ILE A 107 -39.71 2.23 22.05
CA ILE A 107 -40.12 3.55 22.53
C ILE A 107 -41.04 4.18 21.46
N ASP A 108 -42.24 4.60 21.87
CA ASP A 108 -43.20 5.29 20.99
C ASP A 108 -42.78 6.74 20.66
N ALA A 109 -43.63 7.46 19.91
CA ALA A 109 -43.39 8.85 19.52
C ALA A 109 -43.48 9.81 20.72
N GLU A 110 -44.25 9.45 21.73
CA GLU A 110 -44.45 10.20 22.97
C GLU A 110 -43.30 9.97 23.98
N GLY A 111 -42.41 9.02 23.72
CA GLY A 111 -41.24 8.72 24.54
C GLY A 111 -41.49 7.66 25.63
N ASN A 112 -42.65 7.01 25.62
CA ASN A 112 -42.99 5.95 26.56
C ASN A 112 -42.24 4.66 26.19
N PRO A 113 -41.56 4.01 27.16
CA PRO A 113 -40.82 2.78 26.91
C PRO A 113 -41.67 1.51 27.14
N SER A 114 -41.42 0.46 26.35
CA SER A 114 -41.84 -0.90 26.67
C SER A 114 -40.98 -1.53 27.78
N SER A 115 -41.37 -2.73 28.24
CA SER A 115 -40.45 -3.60 28.98
C SER A 115 -39.24 -4.00 28.12
N PHE A 116 -38.14 -4.39 28.75
CA PHE A 116 -37.00 -4.98 28.04
C PHE A 116 -37.27 -6.45 27.69
N ILE A 117 -36.73 -6.89 26.55
CA ILE A 117 -36.42 -8.29 26.28
C ILE A 117 -34.91 -8.46 26.29
N GLU A 118 -34.42 -9.62 26.73
CA GLU A 118 -32.99 -9.92 26.86
C GLU A 118 -32.63 -11.17 26.07
N THR A 119 -31.38 -11.25 25.59
CA THR A 119 -30.84 -12.46 24.97
C THR A 119 -30.74 -13.59 25.98
N THR A 120 -31.26 -14.77 25.65
CA THR A 120 -31.23 -15.94 26.54
C THR A 120 -29.85 -16.60 26.61
N GLN A 121 -29.06 -16.51 25.54
CA GLN A 121 -27.69 -17.03 25.45
C GLN A 121 -26.72 -15.88 25.14
N PRO A 122 -25.47 -15.93 25.66
CA PRO A 122 -24.47 -14.94 25.30
C PRO A 122 -24.02 -15.10 23.86
N ALA A 123 -23.76 -13.99 23.18
CA ALA A 123 -22.94 -13.96 21.97
C ALA A 123 -21.47 -13.81 22.37
N ILE A 124 -20.56 -14.37 21.59
CA ILE A 124 -19.12 -14.23 21.79
C ILE A 124 -18.53 -13.85 20.43
N ALA A 125 -17.84 -12.72 20.35
CA ALA A 125 -17.05 -12.39 19.18
C ALA A 125 -15.78 -13.26 19.17
N THR A 126 -15.54 -13.98 18.08
CA THR A 126 -14.34 -14.85 17.97
C THR A 126 -13.58 -14.56 16.68
N PRO A 127 -12.26 -14.31 16.74
CA PRO A 127 -11.45 -14.17 15.54
C PRO A 127 -11.50 -15.44 14.69
N GLN A 128 -11.86 -15.29 13.42
CA GLN A 128 -11.98 -16.42 12.52
C GLN A 128 -10.72 -16.56 11.66
N TRP A 129 -10.32 -17.80 11.40
CA TRP A 129 -9.11 -18.09 10.62
C TRP A 129 -9.20 -17.68 9.15
N PHE A 130 -10.42 -17.56 8.61
CA PHE A 130 -10.65 -17.26 7.21
C PHE A 130 -11.84 -16.32 7.02
N ASP A 131 -11.55 -15.16 6.43
CA ASP A 131 -12.52 -14.20 5.96
C ASP A 131 -12.96 -14.60 4.54
N THR A 132 -14.20 -15.07 4.41
CA THR A 132 -14.74 -15.51 3.11
C THR A 132 -14.94 -14.35 2.12
N HIS A 133 -15.03 -13.10 2.59
CA HIS A 133 -15.10 -11.92 1.72
C HIS A 133 -13.77 -11.68 0.98
N LYS A 134 -12.65 -12.13 1.57
CA LYS A 134 -11.29 -12.06 0.99
C LYS A 134 -10.91 -13.29 0.14
N ALA A 135 -11.86 -14.19 -0.17
CA ALA A 135 -11.57 -15.41 -0.92
C ALA A 135 -11.03 -15.14 -2.35
N ASN A 136 -11.48 -14.07 -2.98
CA ASN A 136 -10.96 -13.55 -4.25
C ASN A 136 -9.46 -13.22 -4.18
N VAL A 137 -9.01 -12.57 -3.09
CA VAL A 137 -7.59 -12.27 -2.84
C VAL A 137 -6.77 -13.54 -2.71
N LEU A 138 -7.27 -14.53 -1.97
CA LEU A 138 -6.59 -15.82 -1.82
C LEU A 138 -6.40 -16.50 -3.18
N ILE A 139 -7.44 -16.53 -4.03
CA ILE A 139 -7.34 -17.09 -5.38
C ILE A 139 -6.29 -16.34 -6.21
N ALA A 140 -6.27 -15.01 -6.16
CA ALA A 140 -5.27 -14.20 -6.86
C ALA A 140 -3.84 -14.51 -6.39
N VAL A 141 -3.63 -14.64 -5.07
CA VAL A 141 -2.34 -15.01 -4.49
C VAL A 141 -1.90 -16.41 -4.94
N VAL A 142 -2.81 -17.40 -4.91
CA VAL A 142 -2.51 -18.77 -5.36
C VAL A 142 -2.12 -18.78 -6.84
N ILE A 143 -2.84 -18.06 -7.70
CA ILE A 143 -2.50 -17.93 -9.13
C ILE A 143 -1.12 -17.29 -9.31
N PHE A 144 -0.82 -16.23 -8.56
CA PHE A 144 0.46 -15.55 -8.65
C PHE A 144 1.64 -16.43 -8.18
N VAL A 145 1.48 -17.14 -7.06
CA VAL A 145 2.48 -18.10 -6.56
C VAL A 145 2.67 -19.24 -7.55
N ALA A 146 1.59 -19.77 -8.13
CA ALA A 146 1.67 -20.80 -9.16
C ALA A 146 2.42 -20.31 -10.40
N ALA A 147 2.18 -19.06 -10.84
CA ALA A 147 2.91 -18.45 -11.95
C ALA A 147 4.41 -18.31 -11.64
N ILE A 148 4.78 -17.83 -10.44
CA ILE A 148 6.19 -17.76 -9.99
C ILE A 148 6.85 -19.13 -10.07
N LEU A 149 6.23 -20.16 -9.47
CA LEU A 149 6.78 -21.51 -9.45
C LEU A 149 6.91 -22.10 -10.87
N MET A 150 5.93 -21.83 -11.74
CA MET A 150 5.96 -22.25 -13.14
C MET A 150 7.13 -21.61 -13.90
N TYR A 151 7.26 -20.28 -13.87
CA TYR A 151 8.33 -19.56 -14.57
C TYR A 151 9.71 -19.85 -13.99
N LEU A 152 9.83 -20.03 -12.67
CA LEU A 152 11.08 -20.44 -12.03
C LEU A 152 11.53 -21.84 -12.50
N ARG A 153 10.59 -22.80 -12.59
CA ARG A 153 10.89 -24.14 -13.15
C ARG A 153 11.32 -24.02 -14.60
N MET A 154 10.60 -23.24 -15.40
CA MET A 154 10.91 -23.05 -16.82
C MET A 154 12.31 -22.43 -17.03
N ALA A 155 12.66 -21.40 -16.25
CA ALA A 155 13.97 -20.77 -16.29
C ALA A 155 15.10 -21.75 -15.91
N ARG A 156 14.88 -22.58 -14.88
CA ARG A 156 15.86 -23.60 -14.45
C ARG A 156 16.05 -24.73 -15.47
N THR A 157 15.02 -25.05 -16.26
CA THR A 157 15.11 -26.08 -17.33
C THR A 157 15.82 -25.59 -18.60
N GLY A 158 16.35 -24.36 -18.61
CA GLY A 158 17.08 -23.81 -19.75
C GLY A 158 16.19 -23.39 -20.92
N LYS A 159 14.87 -23.31 -20.72
CA LYS A 159 13.98 -22.70 -21.72
C LYS A 159 14.25 -21.20 -21.73
N GLU A 160 14.60 -20.65 -22.89
CA GLU A 160 14.81 -19.23 -23.05
C GLU A 160 13.50 -18.48 -22.79
N LEU A 161 13.46 -17.72 -21.70
CA LEU A 161 12.38 -16.79 -21.41
C LEU A 161 12.59 -15.54 -22.25
N PHE A 162 11.67 -15.25 -23.17
CA PHE A 162 11.75 -14.05 -24.00
C PHE A 162 11.67 -12.80 -23.13
N LEU A 163 12.77 -12.05 -23.05
CA LEU A 163 12.80 -10.75 -22.39
C LEU A 163 12.74 -9.63 -23.43
N ARG A 164 12.01 -8.55 -23.11
CA ARG A 164 12.00 -7.35 -23.97
C ARG A 164 13.37 -6.68 -23.86
N ARG A 165 13.93 -6.25 -25.00
CA ARG A 165 15.16 -5.44 -24.99
C ARG A 165 14.95 -4.09 -24.29
N ILE A 166 15.92 -3.71 -23.47
CA ILE A 166 16.00 -2.39 -22.83
C ILE A 166 17.21 -1.69 -23.45
N ALA A 167 17.00 -0.55 -24.09
CA ALA A 167 18.06 0.13 -24.86
C ALA A 167 19.28 0.49 -23.98
N GLY A 168 19.05 0.93 -22.75
CA GLY A 168 20.14 1.24 -21.80
C GLY A 168 20.97 0.04 -21.36
N LEU A 169 20.46 -1.20 -21.51
CA LEU A 169 21.24 -2.41 -21.23
C LEU A 169 22.16 -2.77 -22.38
N ASP A 170 21.68 -2.71 -23.62
CA ASP A 170 22.51 -2.98 -24.80
C ASP A 170 23.66 -1.96 -24.90
N ALA A 171 23.39 -0.71 -24.53
CA ALA A 171 24.39 0.36 -24.47
C ALA A 171 25.46 0.14 -23.38
N LEU A 172 25.15 -0.58 -22.30
CA LEU A 172 26.09 -0.80 -21.20
C LEU A 172 27.30 -1.61 -21.67
N ASP A 173 27.07 -2.61 -22.52
CA ASP A 173 28.15 -3.45 -23.07
C ASP A 173 29.06 -2.65 -24.01
N GLU A 174 28.45 -1.82 -24.86
CA GLU A 174 29.19 -0.91 -25.73
C GLU A 174 30.00 0.12 -24.92
N ALA A 175 29.39 0.66 -23.86
CA ALA A 175 30.01 1.69 -23.03
C ALA A 175 31.20 1.15 -22.22
N VAL A 176 31.15 -0.11 -21.78
CA VAL A 176 32.29 -0.80 -21.16
C VAL A 176 33.41 -1.02 -22.20
N GLY A 177 33.07 -1.57 -23.38
CA GLY A 177 34.06 -1.81 -24.43
C GLY A 177 34.77 -0.53 -24.88
N ARG A 178 34.02 0.56 -25.02
CA ARG A 178 34.55 1.88 -25.37
C ARG A 178 35.49 2.44 -24.30
N ALA A 179 35.17 2.25 -23.01
CA ALA A 179 36.04 2.69 -21.92
C ALA A 179 37.42 1.99 -21.99
N THR A 180 37.42 0.70 -22.27
CA THR A 180 38.64 -0.07 -22.55
C THR A 180 39.40 0.46 -23.77
N GLU A 181 38.71 0.65 -24.90
CA GLU A 181 39.34 1.17 -26.13
C GLU A 181 39.98 2.55 -25.94
N MET A 182 39.38 3.40 -25.10
CA MET A 182 39.89 4.74 -24.80
C MET A 182 40.93 4.77 -23.67
N GLY A 183 41.15 3.66 -22.97
CA GLY A 183 42.01 3.61 -21.78
C GLY A 183 41.55 4.56 -20.67
N ARG A 184 40.25 4.85 -20.59
CA ARG A 184 39.63 5.81 -19.66
C ARG A 184 38.72 5.09 -18.68
N PRO A 185 38.54 5.61 -17.46
CA PRO A 185 37.75 4.94 -16.45
C PRO A 185 36.26 4.89 -16.80
N ILE A 186 35.58 3.90 -16.21
CA ILE A 186 34.13 3.86 -16.02
C ILE A 186 33.85 4.47 -14.64
N LEU A 187 33.04 5.52 -14.59
CA LEU A 187 32.53 6.08 -13.36
C LEU A 187 31.17 5.44 -13.05
N TYR A 188 31.06 4.72 -11.94
CA TYR A 188 29.80 4.13 -11.49
C TYR A 188 29.34 4.81 -10.20
N VAL A 189 28.14 5.40 -10.21
CA VAL A 189 27.57 6.09 -9.05
C VAL A 189 26.33 5.33 -8.57
N PRO A 190 26.36 4.69 -7.39
CA PRO A 190 25.26 3.88 -6.85
C PRO A 190 24.18 4.72 -6.14
N GLY A 191 23.81 5.87 -6.73
CA GLY A 191 22.87 6.81 -6.13
C GLY A 191 23.39 7.48 -4.85
N LEU A 192 22.51 8.25 -4.22
CA LEU A 192 22.77 9.08 -3.05
C LEU A 192 22.03 8.59 -1.79
N SER A 193 21.22 7.53 -1.92
CA SER A 193 20.42 6.97 -0.83
C SER A 193 21.18 5.87 -0.06
N SER A 194 20.56 5.32 0.98
CA SER A 194 21.16 4.25 1.80
C SER A 194 20.73 2.87 1.31
N MET A 195 21.28 1.81 1.93
CA MET A 195 20.85 0.41 1.66
C MET A 195 19.40 0.12 2.09
N ALA A 196 18.72 1.02 2.81
CA ALA A 196 17.29 0.88 3.10
C ALA A 196 16.41 1.13 1.86
N ASP A 197 16.97 1.78 0.84
CA ASP A 197 16.30 2.12 -0.40
C ASP A 197 16.47 1.00 -1.42
N VAL A 198 15.34 0.56 -1.99
CA VAL A 198 15.30 -0.55 -2.94
C VAL A 198 16.08 -0.22 -4.21
N ALA A 199 16.09 1.04 -4.64
CA ALA A 199 16.83 1.48 -5.82
C ALA A 199 18.35 1.41 -5.60
N THR A 200 18.84 1.67 -4.38
CA THR A 200 20.26 1.48 -4.03
C THR A 200 20.64 0.01 -4.07
N ILE A 201 19.78 -0.88 -3.55
CA ILE A 201 20.01 -2.33 -3.63
C ILE A 201 20.09 -2.77 -5.10
N ALA A 202 19.20 -2.25 -5.95
CA ALA A 202 19.23 -2.52 -7.38
C ALA A 202 20.53 -2.04 -8.03
N ALA A 203 20.98 -0.81 -7.72
CA ALA A 203 22.26 -0.29 -8.19
C ALA A 203 23.43 -1.21 -7.80
N ILE A 204 23.53 -1.62 -6.54
CA ILE A 204 24.58 -2.54 -6.10
C ILE A 204 24.52 -3.89 -6.85
N ASN A 205 23.34 -4.43 -7.10
CA ASN A 205 23.20 -5.66 -7.90
C ASN A 205 23.63 -5.49 -9.36
N ILE A 206 23.50 -4.28 -9.93
CA ILE A 206 23.97 -3.94 -11.28
C ILE A 206 25.49 -3.74 -11.30
N LEU A 207 26.06 -3.18 -10.22
CA LEU A 207 27.50 -2.98 -10.07
C LEU A 207 28.29 -4.29 -10.22
N GLY A 208 27.77 -5.42 -9.71
CA GLY A 208 28.44 -6.73 -9.82
C GLY A 208 28.78 -7.12 -11.27
N PRO A 209 27.77 -7.29 -12.16
CA PRO A 209 28.02 -7.56 -13.57
C PRO A 209 28.84 -6.50 -14.29
N VAL A 210 28.68 -5.21 -13.94
CA VAL A 210 29.49 -4.11 -14.50
C VAL A 210 30.97 -4.27 -14.12
N ALA A 211 31.25 -4.51 -12.84
CA ALA A 211 32.60 -4.71 -12.32
C ALA A 211 33.25 -5.96 -12.90
N LYS A 212 32.47 -7.03 -13.09
CA LYS A 212 32.93 -8.26 -13.74
C LYS A 212 33.38 -7.98 -15.17
N LYS A 213 32.57 -7.27 -15.97
CA LYS A 213 32.95 -6.86 -17.33
C LYS A 213 34.14 -5.89 -17.31
N ALA A 214 34.17 -4.92 -16.40
CA ALA A 214 35.32 -4.03 -16.26
C ALA A 214 36.63 -4.81 -16.00
N ALA A 215 36.57 -5.88 -15.19
CA ALA A 215 37.70 -6.77 -14.96
C ALA A 215 38.09 -7.59 -16.21
N GLU A 216 37.10 -8.14 -16.94
CA GLU A 216 37.32 -8.91 -18.18
C GLU A 216 37.95 -8.08 -19.29
N TYR A 217 37.53 -6.82 -19.41
CA TYR A 217 38.01 -5.88 -20.43
C TYR A 217 39.12 -4.94 -19.92
N GLU A 218 39.64 -5.15 -18.71
CA GLU A 218 40.69 -4.31 -18.10
C GLU A 218 40.36 -2.81 -18.07
N ALA A 219 39.07 -2.47 -17.96
CA ALA A 219 38.62 -1.09 -17.82
C ALA A 219 38.81 -0.60 -16.37
N PRO A 220 39.45 0.57 -16.14
CA PRO A 220 39.51 1.15 -14.80
C PRO A 220 38.10 1.49 -14.29
N LEU A 221 37.81 1.16 -13.04
CA LEU A 221 36.52 1.42 -12.41
C LEU A 221 36.68 2.42 -11.26
N ILE A 222 35.79 3.42 -11.20
CA ILE A 222 35.75 4.41 -10.12
C ILE A 222 34.33 4.42 -9.54
N VAL A 223 34.19 4.15 -8.25
CA VAL A 223 32.91 4.02 -7.55
C VAL A 223 32.91 4.91 -6.30
N PRO A 224 32.68 6.23 -6.44
CA PRO A 224 32.56 7.10 -5.29
C PRO A 224 31.24 6.80 -4.56
N ASN A 225 31.26 6.80 -3.23
CA ASN A 225 30.08 6.52 -2.41
C ASN A 225 29.81 7.64 -1.40
N ARG A 226 28.52 7.99 -1.25
CA ARG A 226 28.04 8.95 -0.23
C ARG A 226 27.79 8.28 1.12
N ASP A 227 27.34 7.04 1.12
CA ASP A 227 26.97 6.29 2.32
C ASP A 227 28.06 5.25 2.65
N PRO A 228 28.61 5.21 3.89
CA PRO A 228 29.66 4.26 4.27
C PRO A 228 29.25 2.79 4.22
N ILE A 229 27.97 2.49 4.47
CA ILE A 229 27.42 1.13 4.39
C ILE A 229 27.36 0.72 2.92
N VAL A 230 26.83 1.59 2.05
CA VAL A 230 26.79 1.34 0.60
C VAL A 230 28.21 1.13 0.05
N MET A 231 29.19 1.94 0.48
CA MET A 231 30.61 1.75 0.12
C MET A 231 31.12 0.37 0.52
N THR A 232 30.86 -0.06 1.75
CA THR A 232 31.35 -1.35 2.26
C THR A 232 30.76 -2.52 1.48
N VAL A 233 29.47 -2.45 1.13
CA VAL A 233 28.82 -3.46 0.29
C VAL A 233 29.37 -3.42 -1.14
N ALA A 234 29.52 -2.23 -1.73
CA ALA A 234 30.09 -2.07 -3.06
C ALA A 234 31.52 -2.63 -3.15
N GLN A 235 32.36 -2.44 -2.12
CA GLN A 235 33.70 -3.02 -2.05
C GLN A 235 33.66 -4.55 -2.12
N GLN A 236 32.75 -5.19 -1.39
CA GLN A 236 32.61 -6.65 -1.45
C GLN A 236 32.14 -7.12 -2.82
N VAL A 237 31.11 -6.47 -3.38
CA VAL A 237 30.56 -6.81 -4.69
C VAL A 237 31.60 -6.67 -5.80
N VAL A 238 32.36 -5.57 -5.81
CA VAL A 238 33.44 -5.37 -6.81
C VAL A 238 34.54 -6.41 -6.62
N LYS A 239 34.97 -6.69 -5.38
CA LYS A 239 36.00 -7.71 -5.11
C LYS A 239 35.57 -9.11 -5.56
N GLU A 240 34.32 -9.49 -5.28
CA GLU A 240 33.75 -10.77 -5.70
C GLU A 240 33.65 -10.86 -7.22
N ALA A 241 33.17 -9.80 -7.88
CA ALA A 241 33.08 -9.72 -9.33
C ALA A 241 34.44 -9.89 -10.04
N TYR A 242 35.50 -9.25 -9.53
CA TYR A 242 36.87 -9.43 -10.04
C TYR A 242 37.40 -10.84 -9.81
N THR A 243 37.04 -11.46 -8.67
CA THR A 243 37.41 -12.85 -8.36
C THR A 243 36.71 -13.83 -9.31
N GLU A 244 35.41 -13.63 -9.57
CA GLU A 244 34.65 -14.43 -10.54
C GLU A 244 35.14 -14.27 -11.98
N ALA A 245 35.62 -13.09 -12.35
CA ALA A 245 36.27 -12.83 -13.64
C ALA A 245 37.65 -13.51 -13.77
N GLY A 246 38.16 -14.13 -12.71
CA GLY A 246 39.49 -14.74 -12.68
C GLY A 246 40.63 -13.72 -12.64
N ARG A 247 40.35 -12.47 -12.26
CA ARG A 247 41.29 -11.34 -12.18
C ARG A 247 41.36 -10.72 -10.77
N PRO A 248 41.53 -11.52 -9.70
CA PRO A 248 41.61 -10.97 -8.33
C PRO A 248 42.84 -10.07 -8.12
N ASP A 249 43.88 -10.23 -8.94
CA ASP A 249 45.10 -9.42 -8.97
C ASP A 249 44.88 -8.01 -9.53
N ALA A 250 43.88 -7.83 -10.40
CA ALA A 250 43.51 -6.55 -10.98
C ALA A 250 42.56 -5.72 -10.08
N TYR A 251 42.07 -6.30 -8.97
CA TYR A 251 41.20 -5.59 -8.05
C TYR A 251 41.96 -4.46 -7.34
N ASN A 252 41.51 -3.23 -7.53
CA ASN A 252 42.02 -2.08 -6.81
C ASN A 252 41.12 -1.75 -5.60
N PRO A 253 41.59 -1.87 -4.35
CA PRO A 253 40.79 -1.53 -3.17
C PRO A 253 40.41 -0.04 -3.10
N ASP A 254 41.16 0.84 -3.77
CA ASP A 254 40.90 2.28 -3.82
C ASP A 254 39.92 2.66 -4.94
N SER A 255 39.44 1.69 -5.74
CA SER A 255 38.42 1.94 -6.77
C SER A 255 37.05 2.30 -6.17
N VAL A 256 36.77 1.81 -4.96
CA VAL A 256 35.50 2.04 -4.24
C VAL A 256 35.79 2.75 -2.93
N PHE A 257 35.36 4.00 -2.81
CA PHE A 257 35.73 4.85 -1.67
C PHE A 257 34.58 5.74 -1.23
N PHE A 258 34.60 6.10 0.06
CA PHE A 258 33.71 7.10 0.64
C PHE A 258 34.23 8.50 0.35
N VAL A 259 33.32 9.40 0.01
CA VAL A 259 33.67 10.80 -0.28
C VAL A 259 33.22 11.71 0.85
N THR A 260 31.91 11.76 1.12
CA THR A 260 31.28 12.59 2.14
C THR A 260 29.81 12.17 2.26
N ASP A 261 29.19 12.39 3.41
CA ASP A 261 27.75 12.21 3.65
C ASP A 261 26.94 13.46 3.27
N GLY A 262 27.58 14.60 3.00
CA GLY A 262 26.90 15.81 2.54
C GLY A 262 26.38 15.66 1.11
N GLN A 263 25.08 15.83 0.88
CA GLN A 263 24.43 15.56 -0.41
C GLN A 263 25.04 16.37 -1.58
N PHE A 264 25.06 17.70 -1.49
CA PHE A 264 25.65 18.56 -2.52
C PHE A 264 27.18 18.51 -2.54
N ALA A 265 27.81 18.27 -1.39
CA ALA A 265 29.27 18.10 -1.32
C ALA A 265 29.70 16.84 -2.09
N TYR A 266 28.92 15.77 -1.99
CA TYR A 266 29.11 14.55 -2.76
C TYR A 266 28.94 14.81 -4.27
N ALA A 267 27.87 15.48 -4.69
CA ALA A 267 27.68 15.82 -6.10
C ALA A 267 28.84 16.65 -6.66
N ALA A 268 29.26 17.70 -5.97
CA ALA A 268 30.40 18.54 -6.39
C ALA A 268 31.72 17.75 -6.47
N ALA A 269 31.92 16.78 -5.57
CA ALA A 269 33.08 15.92 -5.62
C ALA A 269 33.06 14.95 -6.82
N VAL A 270 31.89 14.37 -7.12
CA VAL A 270 31.70 13.51 -8.31
C VAL A 270 31.84 14.31 -9.60
N ASP A 271 31.33 15.54 -9.66
CA ASP A 271 31.59 16.48 -10.75
C ASP A 271 33.09 16.73 -10.93
N GLY A 272 33.79 16.97 -9.82
CA GLY A 272 35.25 17.12 -9.81
C GLY A 272 35.98 15.89 -10.35
N ILE A 273 35.50 14.67 -10.05
CA ILE A 273 36.04 13.43 -10.62
C ILE A 273 35.81 13.41 -12.13
N MET A 274 34.60 13.71 -12.60
CA MET A 274 34.28 13.73 -14.03
C MET A 274 35.17 14.70 -14.81
N VAL A 275 35.43 15.88 -14.27
CA VAL A 275 36.26 16.90 -14.93
C VAL A 275 37.75 16.52 -14.95
N ARG A 276 38.28 15.94 -13.87
CA ARG A 276 39.70 15.57 -13.75
C ARG A 276 40.03 14.27 -14.48
N GLU A 277 39.29 13.21 -14.17
CA GLU A 277 39.59 11.85 -14.65
C GLU A 277 39.05 11.63 -16.08
N ARG A 278 38.08 12.45 -16.49
CA ARG A 278 37.39 12.38 -17.80
C ARG A 278 36.99 10.94 -18.15
N PRO A 279 36.11 10.29 -17.35
CA PRO A 279 35.62 8.95 -17.65
C PRO A 279 35.10 8.85 -19.08
N ALA A 280 35.30 7.69 -19.72
CA ALA A 280 34.68 7.44 -21.02
C ALA A 280 33.17 7.21 -20.87
N THR A 281 32.77 6.67 -19.73
CA THR A 281 31.40 6.27 -19.43
C THR A 281 31.04 6.64 -17.99
N ASN A 282 29.87 7.26 -17.82
CA ASN A 282 29.23 7.47 -16.53
C ASN A 282 27.97 6.59 -16.42
N LEU A 283 27.91 5.80 -15.35
CA LEU A 283 26.78 4.95 -15.01
C LEU A 283 26.13 5.48 -13.73
N PHE A 284 24.93 6.07 -13.86
CA PHE A 284 24.18 6.64 -12.74
C PHE A 284 23.02 5.71 -12.37
N MET A 285 23.18 4.86 -11.36
CA MET A 285 22.16 3.87 -10.99
C MET A 285 21.66 4.11 -9.57
N GLY A 286 20.34 4.30 -9.40
CA GLY A 286 19.70 4.49 -8.11
C GLY A 286 18.97 5.83 -7.97
N MET A 287 19.01 6.40 -6.76
CA MET A 287 18.29 7.64 -6.40
C MET A 287 19.24 8.82 -6.38
N PHE A 288 18.88 9.93 -7.03
CA PHE A 288 19.79 11.08 -7.22
C PHE A 288 19.19 12.45 -6.88
N TYR A 289 17.94 12.51 -6.42
CA TYR A 289 17.20 13.75 -6.17
C TYR A 289 17.44 14.84 -7.24
N ALA A 290 17.74 16.07 -6.83
CA ALA A 290 18.00 17.20 -7.72
C ALA A 290 19.38 17.13 -8.39
N GLU A 291 20.31 16.36 -7.82
CA GLU A 291 21.67 16.18 -8.33
C GLU A 291 21.70 15.40 -9.66
N SER A 292 20.63 14.67 -9.99
CA SER A 292 20.48 13.97 -11.26
C SER A 292 20.83 14.83 -12.48
N LEU A 293 20.28 16.05 -12.57
CA LEU A 293 20.57 16.95 -13.69
C LEU A 293 21.98 17.52 -13.63
N ILE A 294 22.48 17.83 -12.42
CA ILE A 294 23.82 18.40 -12.22
C ILE A 294 24.88 17.41 -12.69
N LEU A 295 24.81 16.17 -12.20
CA LEU A 295 25.74 15.11 -12.56
C LEU A 295 25.68 14.78 -14.05
N ALA A 296 24.46 14.67 -14.60
CA ALA A 296 24.28 14.38 -16.02
C ALA A 296 24.82 15.51 -16.91
N GLU A 297 24.56 16.78 -16.61
CA GLU A 297 25.08 17.88 -17.43
C GLU A 297 26.61 17.97 -17.35
N THR A 298 27.19 17.74 -16.17
CA THR A 298 28.64 17.69 -16.01
C THR A 298 29.26 16.57 -16.85
N GLY A 299 28.71 15.36 -16.82
CA GLY A 299 29.22 14.26 -17.62
C GLY A 299 29.05 14.46 -19.12
N ASN A 300 27.96 15.09 -19.55
CA ASN A 300 27.78 15.51 -20.94
C ASN A 300 28.87 16.52 -21.36
N SER A 301 29.20 17.48 -20.49
CA SER A 301 30.24 18.49 -20.76
C SER A 301 31.66 17.90 -20.89
N THR A 302 31.92 16.73 -20.29
CA THR A 302 33.22 16.03 -20.39
C THR A 302 33.29 15.10 -21.59
N GLY A 303 32.16 14.84 -22.26
CA GLY A 303 32.02 13.98 -23.43
C GLY A 303 31.93 12.49 -23.10
N ALA A 304 31.56 12.15 -21.86
CA ALA A 304 31.33 10.76 -21.45
C ALA A 304 30.00 10.24 -22.01
N ILE A 305 29.94 8.96 -22.39
CA ILE A 305 28.64 8.30 -22.59
C ILE A 305 27.96 8.15 -21.24
N GLN A 306 26.67 8.46 -21.18
CA GLN A 306 25.91 8.43 -19.94
C GLN A 306 24.75 7.47 -20.02
N ILE A 307 24.73 6.52 -19.09
CA ILE A 307 23.61 5.60 -18.90
C ILE A 307 23.11 5.80 -17.47
N ALA A 308 21.86 6.22 -17.36
CA ALA A 308 21.21 6.44 -16.08
C ALA A 308 20.09 5.42 -15.84
N GLY A 309 19.81 5.12 -14.58
CA GLY A 309 18.71 4.26 -14.18
C GLY A 309 18.16 4.67 -12.83
N THR A 310 16.85 4.97 -12.79
CA THR A 310 16.15 5.39 -11.57
C THR A 310 14.69 4.98 -11.64
N ASP A 311 14.07 4.73 -10.49
CA ASP A 311 12.63 4.51 -10.37
C ASP A 311 11.85 5.75 -9.91
N ALA A 312 12.56 6.84 -9.59
CA ALA A 312 11.96 8.08 -9.16
C ALA A 312 11.33 8.86 -10.31
N VAL A 313 9.99 8.93 -10.31
CA VAL A 313 9.21 9.66 -11.33
C VAL A 313 9.65 11.12 -11.49
N ALA A 314 10.02 11.78 -10.40
CA ALA A 314 10.46 13.18 -10.41
C ALA A 314 11.83 13.40 -11.06
N GLN A 315 12.65 12.35 -11.19
CA GLN A 315 14.04 12.45 -11.69
C GLN A 315 14.19 12.00 -13.14
N LEU A 316 13.31 11.09 -13.58
CA LEU A 316 13.33 10.54 -14.93
C LEU A 316 13.43 11.62 -16.03
N PRO A 317 12.70 12.75 -15.97
CA PRO A 317 12.81 13.78 -17.01
C PRO A 317 14.23 14.35 -17.16
N PHE A 318 14.99 14.46 -16.07
CA PHE A 318 16.35 14.99 -16.11
C PHE A 318 17.30 14.04 -16.83
N PHE A 319 17.27 12.75 -16.47
CA PHE A 319 18.11 11.75 -17.12
C PHE A 319 17.71 11.49 -18.57
N VAL A 320 16.41 11.46 -18.88
CA VAL A 320 15.93 11.27 -20.26
C VAL A 320 16.43 12.37 -21.20
N VAL A 321 16.60 13.60 -20.69
CA VAL A 321 17.03 14.74 -21.51
C VAL A 321 18.56 14.89 -21.53
N ALA A 322 19.26 14.53 -20.44
CA ALA A 322 20.69 14.80 -20.27
C ALA A 322 21.61 13.58 -20.49
N CYS A 323 21.06 12.36 -20.55
CA CYS A 323 21.84 11.12 -20.78
C CYS A 323 21.52 10.47 -22.13
N ASP A 324 22.47 9.71 -22.67
CA ASP A 324 22.29 8.98 -23.93
C ASP A 324 21.22 7.88 -23.80
N TYR A 325 21.21 7.21 -22.64
CA TYR A 325 20.24 6.16 -22.34
C TYR A 325 19.73 6.27 -20.90
N THR A 326 18.42 6.06 -20.74
CA THR A 326 17.77 6.02 -19.42
C THR A 326 16.98 4.74 -19.25
N ILE A 327 17.28 4.02 -18.17
CA ILE A 327 16.55 2.87 -17.65
C ILE A 327 15.43 3.39 -16.75
N ILE A 328 14.18 3.05 -17.07
CA ILE A 328 13.01 3.73 -16.50
C ILE A 328 12.29 2.83 -15.49
N GLY A 329 12.12 3.31 -14.25
CA GLY A 329 11.20 2.69 -13.33
C GLY A 329 11.62 1.27 -12.95
N GLU A 330 10.72 0.34 -13.21
CA GLU A 330 10.93 -1.09 -12.94
C GLU A 330 12.03 -1.74 -13.78
N GLU A 331 12.45 -1.11 -14.88
CA GLU A 331 13.58 -1.59 -15.65
C GLU A 331 14.86 -1.61 -14.79
N LEU A 332 15.01 -0.68 -13.83
CA LEU A 332 16.14 -0.67 -12.89
C LEU A 332 16.21 -1.97 -12.08
N TYR A 333 15.07 -2.42 -11.56
CA TYR A 333 14.96 -3.67 -10.79
C TYR A 333 15.17 -4.92 -11.64
N ALA A 334 14.79 -4.83 -12.91
CA ALA A 334 14.98 -5.92 -13.85
C ALA A 334 16.43 -6.03 -14.36
N THR A 335 17.16 -4.92 -14.41
CA THR A 335 18.51 -4.79 -15.04
C THR A 335 19.48 -5.87 -14.56
N SER A 336 19.54 -6.16 -13.26
CA SER A 336 20.40 -7.23 -12.73
C SER A 336 20.05 -8.61 -13.29
N ALA A 337 18.76 -8.92 -13.45
CA ALA A 337 18.28 -10.16 -14.04
C ALA A 337 18.70 -10.31 -15.51
N TYR A 338 18.71 -9.20 -16.26
CA TYR A 338 19.15 -9.20 -17.66
C TYR A 338 20.66 -9.41 -17.78
N LEU A 339 21.45 -8.78 -16.89
CA LEU A 339 22.91 -8.83 -16.94
C LEU A 339 23.46 -10.17 -16.42
N SER A 340 22.99 -10.66 -15.27
CA SER A 340 23.48 -11.92 -14.68
C SER A 340 22.88 -13.17 -15.32
N ARG A 341 21.73 -13.03 -16.01
CA ARG A 341 20.93 -14.12 -16.58
C ARG A 341 20.61 -15.23 -15.56
N GLU A 342 20.53 -14.89 -14.29
CA GLU A 342 20.22 -15.85 -13.24
C GLU A 342 18.78 -16.36 -13.35
N PRO A 343 18.55 -17.70 -13.40
CA PRO A 343 17.21 -18.27 -13.58
C PRO A 343 16.19 -17.81 -12.54
N LYS A 344 16.63 -17.54 -11.31
CA LYS A 344 15.76 -17.08 -10.22
C LYS A 344 15.21 -15.67 -10.48
N LEU A 345 16.07 -14.75 -10.91
CA LEU A 345 15.70 -13.37 -11.21
C LEU A 345 14.82 -13.33 -12.46
N LEU A 346 15.20 -14.05 -13.51
CA LEU A 346 14.43 -14.14 -14.77
C LEU A 346 13.03 -14.73 -14.58
N GLY A 347 12.91 -15.83 -13.82
CA GLY A 347 11.62 -16.45 -13.55
C GLY A 347 10.68 -15.54 -12.77
N THR A 348 11.22 -14.80 -11.79
CA THR A 348 10.45 -13.83 -10.98
C THR A 348 9.97 -12.67 -11.84
N LEU A 349 10.86 -12.10 -12.68
CA LEU A 349 10.52 -11.02 -13.60
C LEU A 349 9.37 -11.42 -14.54
N LYS A 350 9.38 -12.65 -15.08
CA LYS A 350 8.28 -13.13 -15.93
C LYS A 350 6.97 -13.38 -15.22
N ALA A 351 7.01 -13.87 -13.99
CA ALA A 351 5.79 -13.99 -13.20
C ALA A 351 5.18 -12.61 -12.88
N GLN A 352 6.02 -11.59 -12.62
CA GLN A 352 5.57 -10.22 -12.41
C GLN A 352 4.94 -9.63 -13.69
N ASP A 353 5.58 -9.79 -14.85
CA ASP A 353 5.01 -9.37 -16.15
C ASP A 353 3.65 -10.04 -16.41
N PHE A 354 3.54 -11.33 -16.13
CA PHE A 354 2.29 -12.08 -16.27
C PHE A 354 1.20 -11.58 -15.33
N GLY A 355 1.53 -11.31 -14.06
CA GLY A 355 0.60 -10.73 -13.10
C GLY A 355 0.07 -9.37 -13.55
N LYS A 356 0.93 -8.49 -14.05
CA LYS A 356 0.51 -7.20 -14.62
C LYS A 356 -0.42 -7.37 -15.81
N LEU A 357 -0.15 -8.34 -16.68
CA LEU A 357 -1.01 -8.61 -17.84
C LEU A 357 -2.41 -9.07 -17.40
N ILE A 358 -2.52 -9.90 -16.35
CA ILE A 358 -3.81 -10.27 -15.77
C ILE A 358 -4.54 -9.03 -15.24
N ILE A 359 -3.86 -8.20 -14.43
CA ILE A 359 -4.46 -6.99 -13.86
C ILE A 359 -4.92 -6.05 -14.96
N LEU A 360 -4.08 -5.80 -15.97
CA LEU A 360 -4.42 -4.94 -17.10
C LEU A 360 -5.62 -5.49 -17.89
N SER A 361 -5.67 -6.82 -18.10
CA SER A 361 -6.82 -7.47 -18.75
C SER A 361 -8.10 -7.29 -17.93
N LEU A 362 -8.03 -7.47 -16.61
CA LEU A 362 -9.17 -7.27 -15.70
C LEU A 362 -9.62 -5.81 -15.68
N LEU A 363 -8.71 -4.84 -15.72
CA LEU A 363 -9.04 -3.42 -15.79
C LEU A 363 -9.73 -3.06 -17.11
N VAL A 364 -9.22 -3.56 -18.24
CA VAL A 364 -9.83 -3.32 -19.56
C VAL A 364 -11.21 -3.96 -19.64
N LEU A 365 -11.35 -5.23 -19.23
CA LEU A 365 -12.64 -5.94 -19.21
C LEU A 365 -13.62 -5.30 -18.23
N GLY A 366 -13.15 -4.90 -17.04
CA GLY A 366 -13.94 -4.23 -16.03
C GLY A 366 -14.48 -2.89 -16.51
N SER A 367 -13.63 -2.10 -17.17
CA SER A 367 -14.03 -0.83 -17.76
C SER A 367 -15.07 -1.02 -18.87
N ALA A 368 -14.87 -2.00 -19.76
CA ALA A 368 -15.81 -2.28 -20.85
C ALA A 368 -17.18 -2.78 -20.34
N LEU A 369 -17.18 -3.72 -19.37
CA LEU A 369 -18.42 -4.23 -18.76
C LEU A 369 -19.14 -3.18 -17.92
N GLY A 370 -18.39 -2.31 -17.24
CA GLY A 370 -18.94 -1.17 -16.51
C GLY A 370 -19.71 -0.21 -17.42
N ILE A 371 -19.21 0.07 -18.62
CA ILE A 371 -19.92 0.87 -19.63
C ILE A 371 -21.24 0.19 -20.06
N LEU A 372 -21.28 -1.14 -20.11
CA LEU A 372 -22.47 -1.93 -20.43
C LEU A 372 -23.44 -2.12 -19.24
N GLY A 373 -23.17 -1.48 -18.09
CA GLY A 373 -24.01 -1.54 -16.90
C GLY A 373 -23.82 -2.79 -16.02
N SER A 374 -22.81 -3.62 -16.30
CA SER A 374 -22.51 -4.80 -15.48
C SER A 374 -21.54 -4.45 -14.35
N THR A 375 -21.94 -4.71 -13.11
CA THR A 375 -21.13 -4.51 -11.90
C THR A 375 -20.36 -5.77 -11.48
N TRP A 376 -20.41 -6.85 -12.28
CA TRP A 376 -19.86 -8.15 -11.89
C TRP A 376 -18.35 -8.09 -11.55
N ILE A 377 -17.54 -7.43 -12.38
CA ILE A 377 -16.10 -7.28 -12.11
C ILE A 377 -15.85 -6.39 -10.90
N VAL A 378 -16.65 -5.35 -10.70
CA VAL A 378 -16.53 -4.47 -9.54
C VAL A 378 -16.82 -5.26 -8.26
N ASN A 379 -17.87 -6.08 -8.25
CA ASN A 379 -18.20 -6.93 -7.10
C ASN A 379 -17.15 -8.03 -6.86
N LEU A 380 -16.49 -8.52 -7.92
CA LEU A 380 -15.38 -9.47 -7.79
C LEU A 380 -14.13 -8.83 -7.18
N LEU A 381 -13.92 -7.53 -7.41
CA LEU A 381 -12.74 -6.80 -6.93
C LEU A 381 -13.01 -6.00 -5.65
N SER A 382 -14.27 -5.78 -5.28
CA SER A 382 -14.63 -5.24 -3.97
C SER A 382 -14.35 -6.29 -2.91
N ILE A 383 -13.50 -5.95 -1.96
CA ILE A 383 -13.10 -6.77 -0.82
C ILE A 383 -13.63 -6.09 0.44
#